data_AF-A0A2N1UA46-F1
#
_entry.id   AF-A0A2N1UA46-F1
#
_cell.length_a   1.000
_cell.length_b   1.000
_cell.length_c   1.000
_cell.angle_alpha   90.00
_cell.angle_beta   90.00
_cell.angle_gamma   90.00
#
_symmetry.space_group_name_H-M   'P 1'
#
loop_
_entity.id
_entity.type
_entity.pdbx_description
1 polymer ?
#
loop_
_entity_poly.entity_id
_entity_poly.type
_entity_poly.pdbx_seq_one_letter_code
_entity_poly.pdbx_strand_id
1 'polypeptide(L)'
;MKNYLGFVLLAGFVVTTSAWQHLDEQRRQDASIFRARQILTESFVKLDLENILAQNAEYLERLDAGYDSDNKRFFIEQPIIGSIYDDAGILILISYPRPDEAEICIYAPEHLAWQWLRSRVRRYGSCINAPMLFEPMLQPDDLLLYSLPEQNCPYTKKL
;
A
#
# COMPACT_ATOMS: atom_id res chain seq x y z
N MET A 1 -51.50 -9.31 -22.42
CA MET A 1 -50.29 -9.56 -21.61
C MET A 1 -49.13 -10.09 -22.47
N LYS A 2 -48.64 -9.36 -23.47
CA LYS A 2 -47.56 -9.84 -24.37
C LYS A 2 -46.22 -9.09 -24.24
N ASN A 3 -46.19 -7.95 -23.53
CA ASN A 3 -44.97 -7.13 -23.42
C ASN A 3 -44.19 -7.34 -22.11
N TYR A 4 -44.82 -7.89 -21.07
CA TYR A 4 -44.20 -8.08 -19.76
C TYR A 4 -43.04 -9.08 -19.76
N LEU A 5 -43.12 -10.13 -20.58
CA LEU A 5 -42.06 -11.15 -20.68
C LEU A 5 -40.76 -10.56 -21.26
N GLY A 6 -40.89 -9.66 -22.25
CA GLY A 6 -39.75 -8.96 -22.84
C GLY A 6 -39.06 -8.03 -21.83
N PHE A 7 -39.83 -7.30 -21.02
CA PHE A 7 -39.29 -6.45 -19.96
C PHE A 7 -38.60 -7.26 -18.85
N VAL A 8 -39.14 -8.41 -18.45
CA VAL A 8 -38.52 -9.29 -17.44
C VAL A 8 -37.21 -9.88 -17.96
N LEU A 9 -37.16 -10.32 -19.22
CA LEU A 9 -35.92 -10.82 -19.84
C LEU A 9 -34.86 -9.73 -19.97
N LEU A 10 -35.26 -8.51 -20.34
CA LEU A 10 -34.34 -7.38 -20.46
C LEU A 10 -33.79 -6.95 -19.10
N ALA A 11 -34.63 -6.92 -18.07
CA ALA A 11 -34.21 -6.67 -16.69
C ALA A 11 -33.25 -7.76 -16.17
N GLY A 12 -33.54 -9.04 -16.43
CA GLY A 12 -32.63 -10.15 -16.09
C GLY A 12 -31.29 -10.07 -16.81
N PHE A 13 -31.28 -9.64 -18.08
CA PHE A 13 -30.05 -9.44 -18.84
C PHE A 13 -29.22 -8.25 -18.32
N VAL A 14 -29.86 -7.14 -17.94
CA VAL A 14 -29.17 -5.99 -17.33
C VAL A 14 -28.56 -6.37 -15.98
N VAL A 15 -29.29 -7.10 -15.12
CA VAL A 15 -28.78 -7.54 -13.81
C VAL A 15 -27.60 -8.51 -13.93
N THR A 16 -27.67 -9.44 -14.89
CA THR A 16 -26.58 -10.39 -15.12
C THR A 16 -25.36 -9.67 -15.68
N THR A 17 -25.50 -8.81 -16.68
CA THR A 17 -24.37 -8.04 -17.23
C THR A 17 -23.71 -7.13 -16.18
N SER A 18 -24.48 -6.47 -15.30
CA SER A 18 -23.92 -5.69 -14.20
C SER A 18 -23.18 -6.56 -13.17
N ALA A 19 -23.71 -7.75 -12.85
CA ALA A 19 -23.04 -8.69 -11.95
C ALA A 19 -21.73 -9.23 -12.54
N TRP A 20 -21.69 -9.49 -13.86
CA TRP A 20 -20.49 -9.90 -14.57
C TRP A 20 -19.43 -8.79 -14.62
N GLN A 21 -19.83 -7.54 -14.84
CA GLN A 21 -18.92 -6.38 -14.78
C GLN A 21 -18.30 -6.23 -13.39
N HIS A 22 -19.11 -6.31 -12.34
CA HIS A 22 -18.63 -6.22 -10.96
C HIS A 22 -17.64 -7.36 -10.62
N LEU A 23 -17.88 -8.58 -11.11
CA LEU A 23 -16.96 -9.71 -10.91
C LEU A 23 -15.63 -9.53 -11.64
N ASP A 24 -15.64 -8.97 -12.86
CA ASP A 24 -14.41 -8.74 -13.63
C ASP A 24 -13.58 -7.61 -13.00
N GLU A 25 -14.23 -6.55 -12.53
CA GLU A 25 -13.59 -5.44 -11.81
C GLU A 25 -12.95 -5.91 -10.50
N GLN A 26 -13.69 -6.70 -9.70
CA GLN A 26 -13.18 -7.29 -8.47
C GLN A 26 -11.97 -8.21 -8.73
N ARG A 27 -11.99 -9.02 -9.79
CA ARG A 27 -10.84 -9.87 -10.15
C ARG A 27 -9.61 -9.07 -10.53
N ARG A 28 -9.78 -7.97 -11.28
CA ARG A 28 -8.66 -7.08 -11.65
C ARG A 28 -8.06 -6.42 -10.41
N GLN A 29 -8.92 -5.99 -9.49
CA GLN A 29 -8.51 -5.43 -8.21
C GLN A 29 -7.74 -6.46 -7.37
N ASP A 30 -8.26 -7.68 -7.21
CA ASP A 30 -7.57 -8.76 -6.50
C ASP A 30 -6.21 -9.10 -7.10
N ALA A 31 -6.11 -9.16 -8.44
CA ALA A 31 -4.85 -9.37 -9.14
C ALA A 31 -3.85 -8.23 -8.92
N SER A 32 -4.32 -6.98 -8.90
CA SER A 32 -3.49 -5.81 -8.62
C SER A 32 -2.95 -5.82 -7.18
N ILE A 33 -3.80 -6.15 -6.21
CA ILE A 33 -3.43 -6.29 -4.79
C ILE A 33 -2.41 -7.41 -4.63
N PHE A 34 -2.64 -8.57 -5.23
CA PHE A 34 -1.71 -9.70 -5.16
C PHE A 34 -0.33 -9.31 -5.70
N ARG A 35 -0.28 -8.67 -6.88
CA ARG A 35 0.97 -8.20 -7.49
C ARG A 35 1.68 -7.19 -6.59
N ALA A 36 0.95 -6.23 -6.04
CA ALA A 36 1.51 -5.24 -5.13
C ALA A 36 2.11 -5.91 -3.87
N ARG A 37 1.39 -6.86 -3.26
CA ARG A 37 1.89 -7.61 -2.10
C ARG A 37 3.12 -8.43 -2.42
N GLN A 38 3.19 -9.02 -3.62
CA GLN A 38 4.38 -9.74 -4.07
C GLN A 38 5.59 -8.79 -4.16
N ILE A 39 5.44 -7.63 -4.81
CA ILE A 39 6.48 -6.62 -4.94
C ILE A 39 6.96 -6.15 -3.55
N LEU A 40 6.02 -5.85 -2.63
CA LEU A 40 6.35 -5.45 -1.26
C LEU A 40 7.13 -6.53 -0.50
N THR A 41 6.73 -7.80 -0.67
CA THR A 41 7.43 -8.94 -0.06
C THR A 41 8.84 -9.09 -0.63
N GLU A 42 8.99 -8.97 -1.95
CA GLU A 42 10.30 -9.03 -2.61
C GLU A 42 11.23 -7.90 -2.14
N SER A 43 10.71 -6.68 -1.99
CA SER A 43 11.46 -5.57 -1.41
C SER A 43 11.86 -5.85 0.04
N PHE A 44 10.96 -6.39 0.86
CA PHE A 44 11.26 -6.74 2.25
C PHE A 44 12.36 -7.81 2.36
N VAL A 45 12.27 -8.86 1.56
CA VAL A 45 13.22 -10.00 1.60
C VAL A 45 14.63 -9.59 1.16
N LYS A 46 14.77 -8.53 0.35
CA LYS A 46 16.08 -7.99 -0.05
C LYS A 46 16.77 -7.20 1.06
N LEU A 47 16.06 -6.85 2.13
CA LEU A 47 16.63 -6.14 3.26
C LEU A 47 17.47 -7.08 4.13
N ASP A 48 18.66 -6.61 4.51
CA ASP A 48 19.52 -7.27 5.47
C ASP A 48 19.08 -6.88 6.88
N LEU A 49 18.20 -7.71 7.45
CA LEU A 49 17.59 -7.45 8.76
C LEU A 49 18.63 -7.43 9.89
N GLU A 50 19.76 -8.14 9.75
CA GLU A 50 20.83 -8.12 10.75
C GLU A 50 21.51 -6.76 10.78
N ASN A 51 21.87 -6.23 9.61
CA ASN A 51 22.47 -4.91 9.50
C ASN A 51 21.49 -3.79 9.89
N ILE A 52 20.19 -3.95 9.58
CA ILE A 52 19.15 -3.00 10.02
C ILE A 52 19.06 -2.99 11.55
N LEU A 53 18.98 -4.15 12.20
CA LEU A 53 18.91 -4.24 13.66
C LEU A 53 20.18 -3.73 14.34
N ALA A 54 21.34 -3.89 13.71
CA ALA A 54 22.60 -3.33 14.18
C ALA A 54 22.72 -1.81 13.97
N GLN A 55 21.73 -1.17 13.35
CA GLN A 55 21.77 0.25 12.95
C GLN A 55 23.05 0.57 12.18
N ASN A 56 23.46 -0.34 11.30
CA ASN A 56 24.71 -0.22 10.55
C ASN A 56 24.61 0.96 9.56
N ALA A 57 25.36 2.03 9.83
CA ALA A 57 25.36 3.25 9.03
C ALA A 57 25.81 3.00 7.59
N GLU A 58 26.83 2.17 7.36
CA GLU A 58 27.33 1.83 6.02
C GLU A 58 26.28 1.04 5.21
N TYR A 59 25.48 0.22 5.87
CA TYR A 59 24.38 -0.46 5.20
C TYR A 59 23.26 0.51 4.81
N LEU A 60 22.87 1.42 5.72
CA LEU A 60 21.86 2.44 5.44
C LEU A 60 22.30 3.40 4.33
N GLU A 61 23.57 3.81 4.32
CA GLU A 61 24.15 4.63 3.25
C GLU A 61 24.14 3.90 1.90
N ARG A 62 24.47 2.60 1.88
CA ARG A 62 24.36 1.77 0.65
C ARG A 62 22.94 1.67 0.11
N LEU A 63 21.94 1.79 0.98
CA LEU A 63 20.53 1.84 0.58
C LEU A 63 20.08 3.25 0.15
N ASP A 64 20.98 4.24 0.14
CA ASP A 64 20.65 5.65 -0.09
C ASP A 64 19.58 6.17 0.88
N ALA A 65 19.69 5.77 2.16
CA ALA A 65 18.73 6.13 3.17
C ALA A 65 18.86 7.60 3.58
N GLY A 66 17.79 8.37 3.42
CA GLY A 66 17.62 9.67 4.05
C GLY A 66 17.18 9.54 5.51
N TYR A 67 17.41 10.57 6.30
CA TYR A 67 16.94 10.64 7.68
C TYR A 67 15.96 11.81 7.87
N ASP A 68 14.74 11.48 8.29
CA ASP A 68 13.72 12.45 8.68
C ASP A 68 13.84 12.70 10.19
N SER A 69 14.39 13.87 10.53
CA SER A 69 14.61 14.29 11.92
C SER A 69 13.33 14.55 12.70
N ASP A 70 12.27 15.01 12.01
CA ASP A 70 11.01 15.38 12.65
C ASP A 70 10.28 14.14 13.13
N ASN A 71 10.33 13.09 12.33
CA ASN A 71 9.71 11.82 12.66
C ASN A 71 10.67 10.76 13.20
N LYS A 72 11.96 11.08 13.31
CA LYS A 72 13.04 10.21 13.81
C LYS A 72 13.06 8.84 13.11
N ARG A 73 12.95 8.86 11.79
CA ARG A 73 12.93 7.64 10.96
C ARG A 73 13.83 7.78 9.75
N PHE A 74 14.37 6.67 9.28
CA PHE A 74 15.01 6.60 7.97
C PHE A 74 13.95 6.38 6.90
N PHE A 75 14.20 6.93 5.72
CA PHE A 75 13.39 6.71 4.53
C PHE A 75 14.29 6.32 3.36
N ILE A 76 13.83 5.39 2.54
CA ILE A 76 14.53 4.90 1.36
C ILE A 76 13.52 4.85 0.23
N GLU A 77 13.86 5.43 -0.91
CA GLU A 77 13.04 5.37 -2.12
C GLU A 77 13.66 4.38 -3.10
N GLN A 78 12.90 3.34 -3.46
CA GLN A 78 13.34 2.31 -4.41
C GLN A 78 12.51 2.37 -5.68
N PRO A 79 13.11 2.55 -6.87
CA PRO A 79 12.36 2.51 -8.11
C PRO A 79 11.81 1.12 -8.38
N ILE A 80 10.62 1.04 -8.97
CA ILE A 80 10.01 -0.21 -9.40
C ILE A 80 10.50 -0.53 -10.81
N ILE A 81 11.43 -1.49 -10.90
CA ILE A 81 12.03 -1.89 -12.18
C ILE A 81 10.93 -2.40 -13.14
N GLY A 82 10.89 -1.81 -14.33
CA GLY A 82 9.91 -2.17 -15.37
C GLY A 82 8.52 -1.56 -15.17
N SER A 83 8.37 -0.59 -14.27
CA SER A 83 7.17 0.23 -14.22
C SER A 83 7.07 1.12 -15.46
N ILE A 84 5.84 1.35 -15.91
CA ILE A 84 5.49 2.29 -16.98
C ILE A 84 5.23 3.71 -16.45
N TYR A 85 5.20 3.88 -15.12
CA TYR A 85 4.96 5.16 -14.46
C TYR A 85 6.30 5.77 -14.00
N ASP A 86 6.54 7.02 -14.38
CA ASP A 86 7.79 7.74 -14.11
C ASP A 86 8.02 8.02 -12.62
N ASP A 87 6.95 8.05 -11.82
CA ASP A 87 6.95 8.26 -10.37
C ASP A 87 6.77 6.96 -9.56
N ALA A 88 7.00 5.80 -10.18
CA ALA A 88 6.88 4.52 -9.51
C ALA A 88 8.06 4.20 -8.58
N GLY A 89 7.96 4.71 -7.36
CA GLY A 89 8.84 4.36 -6.24
C GLY A 89 8.10 3.61 -5.14
N ILE A 90 8.77 2.64 -4.54
CA ILE A 90 8.41 2.08 -3.24
C ILE A 90 9.11 2.93 -2.18
N LEU A 91 8.36 3.35 -1.16
CA LEU A 91 8.92 4.02 0.00
C LEU A 91 9.10 3.00 1.12
N ILE A 92 10.32 2.90 1.66
CA ILE A 92 10.63 2.09 2.83
C ILE A 92 10.93 3.05 3.99
N LEU A 93 10.21 2.90 5.08
CA LEU A 93 10.44 3.64 6.32
C LEU A 93 10.97 2.69 7.39
N ILE A 94 12.03 3.11 8.08
CA ILE A 94 12.64 2.33 9.17
C ILE A 94 12.71 3.22 10.41
N SER A 95 12.13 2.76 11.50
CA SER A 95 12.21 3.42 12.80
C SER A 95 12.72 2.47 13.87
N TYR A 96 13.37 3.02 14.90
CA TYR A 96 14.02 2.25 15.96
C TYR A 96 13.37 2.59 17.30
N PRO A 97 12.22 1.98 17.64
CA PRO A 97 11.56 2.23 18.91
C PRO A 97 12.37 1.68 20.10
N ARG A 98 13.25 0.69 19.87
CA ARG A 98 14.17 0.10 20.88
C ARG A 98 15.49 -0.30 20.23
N PRO A 99 16.58 -0.49 21.00
CA PRO A 99 17.89 -0.83 20.44
C PRO A 99 17.96 -2.16 19.68
N ASP A 100 17.12 -3.14 20.03
CA ASP A 100 17.08 -4.50 19.48
C ASP A 100 15.86 -4.74 18.57
N GLU A 101 15.22 -3.65 18.14
CA GLU A 101 13.98 -3.67 17.40
C GLU A 101 13.99 -2.62 16.29
N ALA A 102 13.53 -3.01 15.11
CA ALA A 102 13.25 -2.10 14.02
C ALA A 102 11.79 -2.28 13.58
N GLU A 103 11.11 -1.16 13.35
CA GLU A 103 9.83 -1.16 12.69
C GLU A 103 10.04 -0.71 11.24
N ILE A 104 9.72 -1.61 10.32
CA ILE A 104 9.86 -1.43 8.88
C ILE A 104 8.47 -1.33 8.26
N CYS A 105 8.20 -0.25 7.55
CA CYS A 105 6.99 -0.06 6.77
C CYS A 105 7.36 0.15 5.31
N ILE A 106 6.78 -0.62 4.40
CA ILE A 106 7.01 -0.53 2.97
C ILE A 106 5.70 -0.16 2.29
N TYR A 107 5.73 0.91 1.50
CA TYR A 107 4.56 1.49 0.85
C TYR A 107 4.65 1.31 -0.66
N ALA A 108 3.60 0.76 -1.25
CA ALA A 108 3.41 0.72 -2.69
C ALA A 108 2.63 1.96 -3.14
N PRO A 109 3.00 2.57 -4.28
CA PRO A 109 2.32 3.74 -4.84
C PRO A 109 0.91 3.40 -5.35
N GLU A 110 0.14 4.44 -5.70
CA GLU A 110 -1.26 4.35 -6.15
C GLU A 110 -1.53 3.27 -7.20
N HIS A 111 -0.72 3.25 -8.26
CA HIS A 111 -0.87 2.31 -9.37
C HIS A 111 -0.62 0.85 -8.98
N LEU A 112 -0.16 0.60 -7.74
CA LEU A 112 -0.05 -0.70 -7.10
C LEU A 112 -1.03 -0.86 -5.94
N ALA A 113 -2.25 -0.36 -6.11
CA ALA A 113 -3.38 -0.60 -5.23
C ALA A 113 -3.17 -0.14 -3.77
N TRP A 114 -2.32 0.89 -3.57
CA TRP A 114 -2.07 1.51 -2.27
C TRP A 114 -1.79 0.51 -1.15
N GLN A 115 -1.03 -0.55 -1.44
CA GLN A 115 -0.71 -1.57 -0.45
C GLN A 115 0.47 -1.14 0.42
N TRP A 116 0.44 -1.58 1.66
CA TRP A 116 1.52 -1.37 2.61
C TRP A 116 1.80 -2.65 3.40
N LEU A 117 3.09 -2.90 3.62
CA LEU A 117 3.62 -4.02 4.38
C LEU A 117 4.33 -3.48 5.60
N ARG A 118 3.91 -3.92 6.78
CA ARG A 118 4.53 -3.58 8.06
C ARG A 118 5.16 -4.81 8.67
N SER A 119 6.38 -4.64 9.18
CA SER A 119 7.07 -5.66 9.96
C SER A 119 7.75 -5.07 11.17
N ARG A 120 7.52 -5.71 12.32
CA ARG A 120 8.20 -5.39 13.56
C ARG A 120 9.30 -6.41 13.79
N VAL A 121 10.50 -6.06 13.36
CA VAL A 121 11.69 -6.92 13.37
C VAL A 121 12.32 -6.86 14.76
N ARG A 122 12.53 -8.02 15.38
CA ARG A 122 13.16 -8.14 16.70
C ARG A 122 14.18 -9.26 16.73
N ARG A 123 15.28 -9.05 17.45
CA ARG A 123 16.20 -10.13 17.80
C ARG A 123 15.71 -10.89 19.03
N TYR A 124 15.65 -12.22 18.94
CA TYR A 124 15.37 -13.10 20.08
C TYR A 124 16.45 -14.18 20.15
N GLY A 125 17.43 -13.98 21.03
CA GLY A 125 18.62 -14.82 21.09
C GLY A 125 19.41 -14.77 19.77
N SER A 126 19.62 -15.93 19.15
CA SER A 126 20.28 -16.07 17.84
C SER A 126 19.33 -15.91 16.63
N CYS A 127 18.03 -15.73 16.87
CA CYS A 127 17.03 -15.68 15.80
C CYS A 127 16.50 -14.26 15.58
N ILE A 128 16.07 -13.96 14.36
CA ILE A 128 15.32 -12.74 14.03
C ILE A 128 13.86 -13.13 13.82
N ASN A 129 12.96 -12.48 14.54
CA ASN A 129 11.53 -12.57 14.30
C ASN A 129 11.09 -11.33 13.52
N ALA A 130 10.48 -11.55 12.36
CA ALA A 130 10.09 -10.49 11.43
C ALA A 130 8.71 -10.83 10.80
N PRO A 131 7.62 -10.78 11.57
CA PRO A 131 6.29 -11.05 11.04
C PRO A 131 5.93 -10.01 9.98
N MET A 132 5.40 -10.45 8.85
CA MET A 132 4.92 -9.59 7.78
C MET A 132 3.41 -9.41 7.89
N LEU A 133 2.95 -8.18 8.01
CA LEU A 133 1.54 -7.83 8.09
C LEU A 133 1.20 -6.87 6.96
N PHE A 134 0.25 -7.26 6.12
CA PHE A 134 -0.35 -6.36 5.15
C PHE A 134 -1.51 -5.63 5.82
N GLU A 135 -1.43 -4.32 5.91
CA GLU A 135 -2.54 -3.53 6.44
C GLU A 135 -3.59 -3.34 5.32
N PRO A 136 -4.89 -3.55 5.59
CA PRO A 136 -5.92 -3.26 4.61
C PRO A 136 -5.98 -1.74 4.44
N MET A 137 -5.78 -1.24 3.21
CA MET A 137 -6.09 0.16 2.93
C MET A 137 -7.55 0.27 2.50
N LEU A 138 -8.27 1.22 3.10
CA LEU A 138 -9.48 1.78 2.52
C LEU A 138 -9.04 2.47 1.23
N GLN A 139 -9.57 2.04 0.09
CA GLN A 139 -9.34 2.75 -1.16
C GLN A 139 -9.90 4.18 -1.01
N PRO A 140 -9.40 5.17 -1.77
CA PRO A 140 -9.98 6.52 -1.77
C PRO A 140 -11.51 6.50 -1.98
N ASP A 141 -12.01 5.55 -2.77
CA ASP A 141 -13.44 5.33 -2.98
C ASP A 141 -14.17 4.81 -1.73
N ASP A 142 -13.49 4.11 -0.82
CA ASP A 142 -14.02 3.70 0.48
C ASP A 142 -14.08 4.87 1.49
N LEU A 143 -13.32 5.95 1.25
CA LEU A 143 -13.36 7.17 2.06
C LEU A 143 -14.57 8.07 1.72
N LEU A 144 -15.25 7.82 0.59
CA LEU A 144 -16.44 8.58 0.16
C LEU A 144 -17.64 8.44 1.12
N LEU A 145 -17.65 7.45 2.01
CA LEU A 145 -18.69 7.32 3.05
C LEU A 145 -18.61 8.38 4.16
N TYR A 146 -17.50 9.12 4.24
CA TYR A 146 -17.33 10.24 5.19
C TYR A 146 -17.28 11.61 4.50
N SER A 147 -17.91 11.76 3.33
CA SER A 147 -18.25 13.10 2.84
C SER A 147 -19.26 13.72 3.82
N LEU A 148 -18.74 14.45 4.81
CA LEU A 148 -19.51 15.38 5.61
C LEU A 148 -20.33 16.27 4.65
N PRO A 149 -21.61 16.58 4.96
CA PRO A 149 -22.37 17.50 4.14
C PRO A 149 -21.58 18.81 4.05
N GLU A 150 -21.38 19.30 2.83
CA GLU A 150 -20.66 20.52 2.48
C GLU A 150 -20.92 21.63 3.51
N GLN A 151 -20.07 21.75 4.51
CA GLN A 151 -19.99 22.97 5.29
C GLN A 151 -19.19 23.94 4.46
N ASN A 152 -19.93 24.81 3.77
CA ASN A 152 -19.46 26.06 3.18
C ASN A 152 -18.39 26.72 4.07
N CYS A 153 -17.12 26.50 3.76
CA CYS A 153 -16.01 27.26 4.32
C CYS A 153 -15.50 28.20 3.21
N PRO A 154 -15.83 29.50 3.25
CA PRO A 154 -15.35 30.46 2.28
C PRO A 154 -13.95 30.88 2.69
N TYR A 155 -12.94 30.06 2.38
CA TYR A 155 -11.56 30.55 2.44
C TYR A 155 -11.32 31.45 1.22
N THR A 156 -11.56 32.73 1.46
CA THR A 156 -11.15 33.83 0.61
C THR A 156 -9.63 33.82 0.49
N LYS A 157 -9.15 33.69 -0.75
CA LYS A 157 -7.81 34.15 -1.14
C LYS A 157 -7.60 35.57 -0.62
N LYS A 158 -6.55 35.81 0.16
CA LYS A 158 -5.80 37.08 0.11
C LYS A 158 -4.32 36.87 0.43
N LEU A 159 -3.54 37.15 -0.63
CA LEU A 159 -2.17 37.68 -0.73
C LEU A 159 -1.06 36.97 0.03
#